data_AF-A0A926IED6-F1
#
_entry.id   AF-A0A926IED6-F1
#
_cell.length_a   1.000
_cell.length_b   1.000
_cell.length_c   1.000
_cell.angle_alpha   90.00
_cell.angle_beta   90.00
_cell.angle_gamma   90.00
#
_symmetry.space_group_name_H-M   'P 1'
#
loop_
_entity.id
_entity.type
_entity.pdbx_description
1 polymer ?
#
loop_
_entity_poly.entity_id
_entity_poly.type
_entity_poly.pdbx_seq_one_letter_code
_entity_poly.pdbx_strand_id
1 'polypeptide(L)'
;MVKELIYTYFISLFILLIVTYRNRRSGLRISLKVFTSLLFVGIAFLGFRPLAFSFNYAYFIFAGLVFSALGDLLLGFTHNASYKDNIMLRDGIIAFSLAHIAFIIGFNIIQPFTQYLLLFIPLGVATLFILLTYPKLIDTGNLRLPLVLYSFIIITMVLTALNTNMSLLIIGALCFVVSDIILGVAFLYGEKHRFLPLLNLLIYYIGQLCLALFLFK
;
A
#
# COMPACT_ATOMS: atom_id res chain seq x y z
N MET A 1 -1.37 15.30 21.58
CA MET A 1 -1.09 15.34 20.13
C MET A 1 -1.08 13.96 19.46
N VAL A 2 -0.05 13.10 19.57
CA VAL A 2 -0.01 11.82 18.81
C VAL A 2 -1.17 10.88 19.13
N LYS A 3 -1.51 10.71 20.41
CA LYS A 3 -2.65 9.88 20.84
C LYS A 3 -3.98 10.36 20.25
N GLU A 4 -4.23 11.66 20.27
CA GLU A 4 -5.43 12.27 19.69
C GLU A 4 -5.51 11.98 18.20
N LEU A 5 -4.39 12.11 17.47
CA LEU A 5 -4.33 11.86 16.03
C LEU A 5 -4.58 10.38 15.69
N ILE A 6 -4.12 9.45 16.53
CA ILE A 6 -4.43 8.01 16.41
C ILE A 6 -5.92 7.75 16.67
N TYR A 7 -6.54 8.40 17.66
CA TYR A 7 -8.00 8.26 17.87
C TYR A 7 -8.78 8.81 16.67
N THR A 8 -8.41 9.98 16.16
CA THR A 8 -9.01 10.56 14.96
C THR A 8 -8.83 9.64 13.75
N TYR A 9 -7.68 8.99 13.62
CA TYR A 9 -7.41 8.00 12.57
C TYR A 9 -8.40 6.83 12.61
N PHE A 10 -8.58 6.20 13.78
CA PHE A 10 -9.52 5.09 13.92
C PHE A 10 -10.97 5.52 13.71
N ILE A 11 -11.37 6.70 14.20
CA ILE A 11 -12.72 7.24 13.99
C ILE A 11 -12.95 7.50 12.50
N SER A 12 -12.01 8.14 11.82
CA SER A 12 -12.09 8.40 10.37
C SER A 12 -12.16 7.11 9.56
N LEU A 13 -11.32 6.13 9.89
CA LEU A 13 -11.33 4.81 9.27
C LEU A 13 -12.68 4.13 9.46
N PHE A 14 -13.24 4.15 10.66
CA PHE A 14 -14.55 3.54 10.94
C PHE A 14 -15.67 4.19 10.10
N ILE A 15 -15.69 5.52 9.98
CA ILE A 15 -16.64 6.24 9.13
C ILE A 15 -16.44 5.88 7.66
N LEU A 16 -15.18 5.82 7.19
CA LEU A 16 -14.84 5.42 5.82
C LEU A 16 -15.33 4.00 5.50
N LEU A 17 -15.18 3.06 6.43
CA LEU A 17 -15.69 1.69 6.29
C LEU A 17 -17.21 1.70 6.15
N ILE A 18 -17.94 2.43 7.00
CA ILE A 18 -19.42 2.54 6.91
C ILE A 18 -19.84 3.11 5.56
N VAL A 19 -19.22 4.20 5.12
CA VAL A 19 -19.54 4.83 3.82
C VAL A 19 -19.26 3.88 2.65
N THR A 20 -18.16 3.15 2.72
CA THR A 20 -17.78 2.15 1.71
C THR A 20 -18.77 0.98 1.68
N TYR A 21 -19.19 0.46 2.84
CA TYR A 21 -20.18 -0.63 2.90
C TYR A 21 -21.55 -0.22 2.35
N ARG A 22 -21.99 1.00 2.65
CA ARG A 22 -23.29 1.51 2.19
C ARG A 22 -23.30 1.84 0.70
N ASN A 23 -22.14 1.85 0.04
CA ASN A 23 -21.94 2.23 -1.37
C ASN A 23 -22.72 3.50 -1.76
N ARG A 24 -22.70 4.51 -0.88
CA ARG A 24 -23.43 5.78 -1.09
C ARG A 24 -22.43 6.94 -1.15
N ARG A 25 -22.63 7.84 -2.13
CA ARG A 25 -21.86 9.09 -2.35
C ARG A 25 -20.36 8.85 -2.56
N SER A 26 -19.98 8.55 -3.80
CA SER A 26 -18.59 8.35 -4.23
C SER A 26 -17.66 9.49 -3.79
N GLY A 27 -18.08 10.75 -3.89
CA GLY A 27 -17.29 11.91 -3.46
C GLY A 27 -16.93 11.88 -1.96
N LEU A 28 -17.88 11.57 -1.07
CA LEU A 28 -17.61 11.51 0.37
C LEU A 28 -16.62 10.38 0.71
N ARG A 29 -16.73 9.23 0.03
CA ARG A 29 -15.78 8.13 0.17
C ARG A 29 -14.36 8.55 -0.20
N ILE A 30 -14.19 9.28 -1.31
CA ILE A 30 -12.88 9.78 -1.76
C ILE A 30 -12.33 10.77 -0.73
N SER A 31 -13.11 11.77 -0.31
CA SER A 31 -12.69 12.75 0.68
C SER A 31 -12.27 12.11 2.01
N LEU A 32 -13.04 11.15 2.52
CA LEU A 32 -12.71 10.41 3.74
C LEU A 32 -11.46 9.55 3.57
N LYS A 33 -11.27 8.96 2.38
CA LYS A 33 -10.07 8.17 2.08
C LYS A 33 -8.84 9.07 2.13
N VAL A 34 -8.83 10.18 1.39
CA VAL A 34 -7.73 11.15 1.41
C VAL A 34 -7.47 11.69 2.81
N PHE A 35 -8.53 12.05 3.54
CA PHE A 35 -8.40 12.53 4.92
C PHE A 35 -7.77 11.47 5.85
N THR A 36 -8.22 10.23 5.78
CA THR A 36 -7.65 9.12 6.56
C THR A 36 -6.19 8.86 6.18
N SER A 37 -5.84 9.01 4.89
CA SER A 37 -4.46 8.87 4.43
C SER A 37 -3.56 10.00 4.96
N LEU A 38 -4.04 11.24 4.97
CA LEU A 38 -3.34 12.37 5.56
C LEU A 38 -3.10 12.18 7.06
N LEU A 39 -3.99 11.49 7.77
CA LEU A 39 -3.80 11.18 9.18
C LEU A 39 -2.62 10.23 9.40
N PHE A 40 -2.45 9.14 8.65
CA PHE A 40 -1.26 8.29 8.84
C PHE A 40 0.04 9.03 8.45
N VAL A 41 0.00 9.91 7.44
CA VAL A 41 1.14 10.79 7.09
C VAL A 41 1.43 11.75 8.24
N GLY A 42 0.40 12.32 8.87
CA GLY A 42 0.53 13.17 10.05
C GLY A 42 1.14 12.42 11.25
N ILE A 43 0.71 11.19 11.51
CA ILE A 43 1.31 10.33 12.55
C ILE A 43 2.80 10.14 12.27
N ALA A 44 3.15 9.79 11.02
CA ALA A 44 4.52 9.59 10.61
C ALA A 44 5.38 10.86 10.75
N PHE A 45 4.84 12.02 10.37
CA PHE A 45 5.51 13.31 10.53
C PHE A 45 5.83 13.61 12.00
N LEU A 46 4.95 13.26 12.94
CA LEU A 46 5.21 13.45 14.37
C LEU A 46 6.24 12.48 14.94
N GLY A 47 6.36 11.29 14.35
CA GLY A 47 7.42 10.33 14.66
C GLY A 47 8.74 10.67 14.00
N PHE A 48 8.71 11.46 12.93
CA PHE A 48 9.87 11.79 12.11
C PHE A 48 10.95 12.56 12.87
N ARG A 49 12.00 11.86 13.30
CA ARG A 49 13.14 12.42 14.04
C ARG A 49 14.49 12.08 13.39
N PRO A 50 14.75 12.47 12.14
CA PRO A 50 16.07 12.29 11.57
C PRO A 50 17.08 13.16 12.33
N LEU A 51 18.28 12.63 12.60
CA LEU A 51 19.42 13.50 12.86
C LEU A 51 19.69 14.29 11.58
N ALA A 52 19.77 15.61 11.70
CA ALA A 52 20.05 16.48 10.57
C ALA A 52 21.34 16.01 9.87
N PHE A 53 21.27 15.84 8.54
CA PHE A 53 22.37 15.48 7.63
C PHE A 53 22.78 14.00 7.50
N SER A 54 22.06 13.02 8.08
CA SER A 54 22.32 11.60 7.79
C SER A 54 21.38 11.00 6.74
N PHE A 55 21.91 10.14 5.88
CA PHE A 55 21.11 9.28 4.99
C PHE A 55 20.35 8.28 5.87
N ASN A 56 19.12 8.64 6.24
CA ASN A 56 18.36 7.98 7.29
C ASN A 56 17.14 7.26 6.71
N TYR A 57 16.87 6.04 7.20
CA TYR A 57 15.70 5.25 6.84
C TYR A 57 14.39 6.02 7.03
N ALA A 58 14.34 6.95 7.99
CA ALA A 58 13.14 7.73 8.31
C ALA A 58 12.64 8.50 7.09
N TYR A 59 13.52 9.14 6.31
CA TYR A 59 13.17 9.89 5.10
C TYR A 59 12.43 9.02 4.09
N PHE A 60 12.90 7.80 3.91
CA PHE A 60 12.36 6.85 2.95
C PHE A 60 11.03 6.25 3.40
N ILE A 61 10.89 5.90 4.68
CA ILE A 61 9.61 5.44 5.22
C ILE A 61 8.57 6.55 5.14
N PHE A 62 8.92 7.78 5.53
CA PHE A 62 8.02 8.92 5.41
C PHE A 62 7.61 9.20 3.96
N ALA A 63 8.57 9.21 3.03
CA ALA A 63 8.29 9.37 1.61
C ALA A 63 7.36 8.26 1.08
N GLY A 64 7.56 7.01 1.50
CA GLY A 64 6.69 5.90 1.13
C GLY A 64 5.24 6.09 1.59
N LEU A 65 5.03 6.62 2.79
CA LEU A 65 3.70 6.96 3.30
C LEU A 65 3.06 8.10 2.48
N VAL A 66 3.83 9.15 2.15
CA VAL A 66 3.34 10.24 1.30
C VAL A 66 2.93 9.72 -0.09
N PHE A 67 3.76 8.89 -0.73
CA PHE A 67 3.43 8.28 -2.01
C PHE A 67 2.22 7.35 -1.92
N SER A 68 2.03 6.65 -0.80
CA SER A 68 0.82 5.85 -0.56
C SER A 68 -0.43 6.71 -0.48
N ALA A 69 -0.37 7.86 0.19
CA ALA A 69 -1.48 8.81 0.25
C ALA A 69 -1.80 9.42 -1.14
N LEU A 70 -0.78 9.67 -1.96
CA LEU A 70 -0.97 10.06 -3.36
C LEU A 70 -1.62 8.95 -4.18
N GLY A 71 -1.18 7.70 -4.01
CA GLY A 71 -1.81 6.53 -4.63
C GLY A 71 -3.27 6.38 -4.24
N ASP A 72 -3.61 6.64 -2.97
CA ASP A 72 -4.99 6.61 -2.48
C ASP A 72 -5.88 7.65 -3.14
N LEU A 73 -5.35 8.85 -3.34
CA LEU A 73 -6.03 9.96 -4.03
C LEU A 73 -6.29 9.60 -5.49
N LEU A 74 -5.27 9.13 -6.21
CA LEU A 74 -5.36 8.75 -7.62
C LEU A 74 -6.35 7.59 -7.81
N LEU A 75 -6.24 6.53 -7.01
CA LEU A 75 -7.20 5.41 -7.01
C LEU A 75 -8.61 5.83 -6.56
N GLY A 76 -8.75 6.91 -5.79
CA GLY A 76 -10.06 7.43 -5.40
C GLY A 76 -10.88 7.87 -6.62
N PHE A 77 -10.23 8.46 -7.62
CA PHE A 77 -10.88 8.99 -8.82
C PHE A 77 -11.15 7.93 -9.90
N THR A 78 -10.79 6.66 -9.70
CA THR A 78 -10.96 5.61 -10.71
C THR A 78 -12.38 5.04 -10.79
N HIS A 79 -13.37 5.69 -10.16
CA HIS A 79 -14.73 5.17 -10.04
C HIS A 79 -15.40 4.99 -11.42
N ASN A 80 -15.91 3.78 -11.69
CA ASN A 80 -16.62 3.36 -12.91
C ASN A 80 -15.81 3.19 -14.21
N ALA A 81 -14.48 3.30 -14.19
CA ALA A 81 -13.69 3.07 -15.41
C ALA A 81 -13.15 1.63 -15.47
N SER A 82 -13.33 0.98 -16.63
CA SER A 82 -12.78 -0.33 -16.95
C SER A 82 -11.24 -0.31 -16.88
N TYR A 83 -10.63 -1.45 -16.55
CA TYR A 83 -9.18 -1.66 -16.42
C TYR A 83 -8.37 -1.18 -17.66
N LYS A 84 -9.02 -1.11 -18.83
CA LYS A 84 -8.33 -0.90 -20.12
C LYS A 84 -7.81 0.52 -20.35
N ASP A 85 -8.45 1.57 -19.82
CA ASP A 85 -8.15 2.96 -20.23
C ASP A 85 -8.08 3.98 -19.06
N ASN A 86 -7.97 3.50 -17.83
CA ASN A 86 -7.98 4.39 -16.67
C ASN A 86 -6.57 4.93 -16.33
N ILE A 87 -6.26 6.14 -16.81
CA ILE A 87 -5.01 6.85 -16.52
C ILE A 87 -4.79 7.00 -15.01
N MET A 88 -5.84 7.31 -14.23
CA MET A 88 -5.74 7.47 -12.78
C MET A 88 -5.43 6.15 -12.06
N LEU A 89 -5.89 5.02 -12.60
CA LEU A 89 -5.55 3.68 -12.07
C LEU A 89 -4.07 3.38 -12.29
N ARG A 90 -3.58 3.63 -13.51
CA ARG A 90 -2.16 3.46 -13.85
C ARG A 90 -1.28 4.35 -12.97
N ASP A 91 -1.60 5.61 -12.85
CA ASP A 91 -0.81 6.58 -12.09
C ASP A 91 -0.88 6.26 -10.58
N GLY A 92 -2.02 5.74 -10.09
CA GLY A 92 -2.14 5.18 -8.75
C GLY A 92 -1.21 3.98 -8.51
N ILE A 93 -1.16 3.02 -9.43
CA ILE A 93 -0.23 1.87 -9.37
C ILE A 93 1.23 2.36 -9.37
N ILE A 94 1.55 3.38 -10.17
CA ILE A 94 2.90 3.98 -10.18
C ILE A 94 3.21 4.64 -8.84
N ALA A 95 2.29 5.41 -8.27
CA ALA A 95 2.47 6.04 -6.96
C ALA A 95 2.68 5.00 -5.85
N PHE A 96 1.89 3.92 -5.82
CA PHE A 96 2.14 2.81 -4.90
C PHE A 96 3.46 2.12 -5.19
N SER A 97 3.86 1.92 -6.44
CA SER A 97 5.17 1.34 -6.77
C SER A 97 6.31 2.17 -6.16
N LEU A 98 6.24 3.49 -6.30
CA LEU A 98 7.21 4.43 -5.70
C LEU A 98 7.18 4.36 -4.17
N ALA A 99 6.00 4.19 -3.56
CA ALA A 99 5.89 3.98 -2.12
C ALA A 99 6.65 2.74 -1.66
N HIS A 100 6.43 1.60 -2.31
CA HIS A 100 7.10 0.34 -1.98
C HIS A 100 8.61 0.40 -2.23
N ILE A 101 9.06 1.06 -3.31
CA ILE A 101 10.49 1.31 -3.55
C ILE A 101 11.10 2.14 -2.42
N ALA A 102 10.41 3.19 -1.96
CA ALA A 102 10.89 3.98 -0.83
C ALA A 102 10.98 3.11 0.44
N PHE A 103 9.98 2.29 0.74
CA PHE A 103 10.06 1.35 1.87
C PHE A 103 11.22 0.36 1.75
N ILE A 104 11.45 -0.22 0.58
CA ILE A 104 12.60 -1.11 0.30
C ILE A 104 13.91 -0.41 0.64
N ILE A 105 14.10 0.83 0.19
CA ILE A 105 15.33 1.58 0.47
C ILE A 105 15.46 1.84 1.98
N GLY A 106 14.38 2.28 2.63
CA GLY A 106 14.34 2.50 4.07
C GLY A 106 14.69 1.25 4.87
N PHE A 107 14.11 0.11 4.54
CA PHE A 107 14.35 -1.16 5.23
C PHE A 107 15.78 -1.66 5.01
N ASN A 108 16.35 -1.43 3.83
CA ASN A 108 17.76 -1.77 3.55
C ASN A 108 18.76 -0.88 4.29
N ILE A 109 18.42 0.38 4.56
CA ILE A 109 19.25 1.25 5.40
C ILE A 109 19.24 0.76 6.85
N ILE A 110 18.10 0.26 7.34
CA ILE A 110 17.98 -0.32 8.69
C ILE A 110 18.80 -1.61 8.78
N GLN A 111 18.59 -2.53 7.83
CA GLN A 111 19.31 -3.79 7.77
C GLN A 111 19.63 -4.11 6.30
N PRO A 112 20.91 -4.02 5.89
CA PRO A 112 21.32 -4.27 4.52
C PRO A 112 20.89 -5.64 4.01
N PHE A 113 20.48 -5.68 2.74
CA PHE A 113 20.06 -6.90 2.07
C PHE A 113 21.12 -7.99 2.16
N THR A 114 20.73 -9.18 2.62
CA THR A 114 21.61 -10.35 2.65
C THR A 114 21.36 -11.24 1.42
N GLN A 115 22.43 -11.82 0.88
CA GLN A 115 22.42 -12.67 -0.31
C GLN A 115 21.42 -13.85 -0.25
N TYR A 116 21.04 -14.32 0.93
CA TYR A 116 20.08 -15.41 1.09
C TYR A 116 18.64 -15.04 0.70
N LEU A 117 18.29 -13.74 0.70
CA LEU A 117 16.96 -13.30 0.26
C LEU A 117 16.76 -13.41 -1.25
N LEU A 118 17.85 -13.57 -2.03
CA LEU A 118 17.81 -13.90 -3.46
C LEU A 118 17.08 -15.23 -3.72
N LEU A 119 17.04 -16.14 -2.73
CA LEU A 119 16.34 -17.43 -2.82
C LEU A 119 14.82 -17.31 -2.91
N PHE A 120 14.25 -16.14 -2.58
CA PHE A 120 12.81 -15.86 -2.67
C PHE A 120 12.42 -15.13 -3.96
N ILE A 121 13.38 -14.69 -4.78
CA ILE A 121 13.14 -14.17 -6.13
C ILE A 121 12.31 -15.16 -6.99
N PRO A 122 12.55 -16.49 -6.95
CA PRO A 122 11.74 -17.46 -7.67
C PRO A 122 10.24 -17.42 -7.33
N LEU A 123 9.84 -17.03 -6.11
CA LEU A 123 8.42 -16.89 -5.75
C LEU A 123 7.77 -15.68 -6.43
N GLY A 124 8.52 -14.57 -6.52
CA GLY A 124 8.11 -13.41 -7.32
C GLY A 124 8.04 -13.74 -8.80
N VAL A 125 9.02 -14.49 -9.32
CA VAL A 125 9.04 -14.97 -10.70
C VAL A 125 7.91 -15.97 -10.99
N ALA A 126 7.52 -16.79 -10.03
CA ALA A 126 6.40 -17.73 -10.18
C ALA A 126 5.03 -17.01 -10.21
N THR A 127 4.84 -15.98 -9.39
CA THR A 127 3.64 -15.12 -9.47
C THR A 127 3.59 -14.38 -10.80
N LEU A 128 4.74 -13.87 -11.27
CA LEU A 128 4.97 -13.33 -12.61
C LEU A 128 4.56 -14.32 -13.71
N PHE A 129 5.00 -15.58 -13.62
CA PHE A 129 4.74 -16.61 -14.63
C PHE A 129 3.25 -16.97 -14.71
N ILE A 130 2.55 -17.07 -13.57
CA ILE A 130 1.12 -17.39 -13.54
C ILE A 130 0.29 -16.25 -14.16
N LEU A 131 0.58 -14.99 -13.82
CA LEU A 131 -0.11 -13.81 -14.35
C LEU A 131 0.09 -13.64 -15.87
N LEU A 132 1.28 -14.00 -16.39
CA LEU A 132 1.62 -13.87 -17.82
C LEU A 132 1.14 -15.06 -18.67
N THR A 133 1.11 -16.27 -18.12
CA THR A 133 0.90 -17.51 -18.89
C THR A 133 -0.58 -17.92 -18.97
N TYR A 134 -1.43 -17.43 -18.06
CA TYR A 134 -2.87 -17.73 -18.06
C TYR A 134 -3.74 -16.48 -18.34
N PRO A 135 -3.60 -15.83 -19.52
CA PRO A 135 -4.31 -14.59 -19.85
C PRO A 135 -5.84 -14.78 -19.94
N LYS A 136 -6.32 -16.03 -20.05
CA LYS A 136 -7.76 -16.36 -20.02
C LYS A 136 -8.39 -16.24 -18.63
N LEU A 137 -7.58 -16.17 -17.56
CA LEU A 137 -8.08 -16.02 -16.19
C LEU A 137 -8.33 -14.54 -15.82
N ILE A 138 -7.58 -13.60 -16.40
CA ILE A 138 -7.56 -12.18 -16.00
C ILE A 138 -7.31 -11.26 -17.23
N ASP A 139 -8.35 -10.60 -17.76
CA ASP A 139 -8.20 -9.59 -18.84
C ASP A 139 -7.67 -8.25 -18.28
N THR A 140 -6.34 -8.18 -18.16
CA THR A 140 -5.58 -7.04 -17.64
C THR A 140 -5.25 -5.97 -18.68
N GLY A 141 -5.61 -6.18 -19.96
CA GLY A 141 -5.30 -5.25 -21.05
C GLY A 141 -3.83 -4.78 -21.06
N ASN A 142 -3.64 -3.47 -21.17
CA ASN A 142 -2.31 -2.83 -21.20
C ASN A 142 -1.62 -2.73 -19.83
N LEU A 143 -2.32 -3.06 -18.72
CA LEU A 143 -1.77 -2.96 -17.37
C LEU A 143 -0.96 -4.20 -16.94
N ARG A 144 -0.84 -5.22 -17.79
CA ARG A 144 -0.07 -6.45 -17.51
C ARG A 144 1.34 -6.18 -17.01
N LEU A 145 2.12 -5.41 -17.78
CA LEU A 145 3.50 -5.13 -17.44
C LEU A 145 3.62 -4.28 -16.16
N PRO A 146 2.85 -3.19 -15.98
CA PRO A 146 2.79 -2.46 -14.71
C PRO A 146 2.48 -3.36 -13.49
N LEU A 147 1.49 -4.24 -13.58
CA LEU A 147 1.10 -5.13 -12.46
C LEU A 147 2.17 -6.18 -12.12
N VAL A 148 2.87 -6.67 -13.14
CA VAL A 148 4.00 -7.58 -12.98
C VAL A 148 5.13 -6.90 -12.21
N LEU A 149 5.54 -5.71 -12.65
CA LEU A 149 6.59 -4.94 -11.97
C LEU A 149 6.18 -4.58 -10.55
N TYR A 150 4.93 -4.16 -10.37
CA TYR A 150 4.34 -3.87 -9.08
C TYR A 150 4.42 -5.05 -8.10
N SER A 151 4.04 -6.25 -8.57
CA SER A 151 4.07 -7.46 -7.75
C SER A 151 5.49 -7.83 -7.31
N PHE A 152 6.46 -7.70 -8.22
CA PHE A 152 7.87 -7.93 -7.91
C PHE A 152 8.38 -6.95 -6.83
N ILE A 153 8.01 -5.67 -6.95
CA ILE A 153 8.38 -4.64 -5.97
C ILE A 153 7.80 -4.98 -4.59
N ILE A 154 6.52 -5.34 -4.50
CA ILE A 154 5.87 -5.70 -3.23
C ILE A 154 6.56 -6.88 -2.55
N ILE A 155 6.84 -7.94 -3.30
CA ILE A 155 7.50 -9.12 -2.74
C ILE A 155 8.89 -8.74 -2.22
N THR A 156 9.62 -7.89 -2.94
CA THR A 156 10.91 -7.35 -2.49
C THR A 156 10.78 -6.54 -1.20
N MET A 157 9.72 -5.73 -1.05
CA MET A 157 9.44 -5.00 0.19
C MET A 157 9.22 -5.95 1.37
N VAL A 158 8.50 -7.06 1.18
CA VAL A 158 8.26 -8.04 2.25
C VAL A 158 9.55 -8.71 2.68
N LEU A 159 10.36 -9.13 1.71
CA LEU A 159 11.66 -9.77 1.98
C LEU A 159 12.61 -8.84 2.72
N THR A 160 12.68 -7.58 2.31
CA THR A 160 13.46 -6.56 3.01
C THR A 160 12.90 -6.26 4.40
N ALA A 161 11.58 -6.22 4.58
CA ALA A 161 10.95 -6.06 5.89
C ALA A 161 11.27 -7.23 6.84
N LEU A 162 11.18 -8.47 6.37
CA LEU A 162 11.55 -9.67 7.14
C LEU A 162 13.01 -9.62 7.59
N ASN A 163 13.92 -9.16 6.73
CA ASN A 163 15.34 -9.00 7.05
C ASN A 163 15.58 -8.08 8.26
N THR A 164 14.75 -7.04 8.43
CA THR A 164 14.90 -6.09 9.56
C THR A 164 14.66 -6.73 10.93
N ASN A 165 13.96 -7.88 11.00
CA ASN A 165 13.46 -8.48 12.25
C ASN A 165 12.62 -7.52 13.12
N MET A 166 12.08 -6.44 12.54
CA MET A 166 11.27 -5.45 13.26
C MET A 166 9.79 -5.72 13.02
N SER A 167 9.07 -6.10 14.09
CA SER A 167 7.68 -6.54 14.03
C SER A 167 6.74 -5.55 13.32
N LEU A 168 6.87 -4.25 13.58
CA LEU A 168 6.03 -3.22 12.93
C LEU A 168 6.25 -3.12 11.42
N LEU A 169 7.49 -3.27 10.96
CA LEU A 169 7.82 -3.24 9.53
C LEU A 169 7.31 -4.50 8.82
N ILE A 170 7.48 -5.66 9.46
CA ILE A 170 7.01 -6.95 8.96
C ILE A 170 5.48 -6.97 8.86
N ILE A 171 4.78 -6.59 9.93
CA ILE A 171 3.31 -6.55 9.95
C ILE A 171 2.82 -5.55 8.90
N GLY A 172 3.44 -4.36 8.81
CA GLY A 172 3.15 -3.36 7.79
C GLY A 172 3.25 -3.94 6.38
N ALA A 173 4.38 -4.53 6.03
CA ALA A 173 4.63 -5.09 4.70
C ALA A 173 3.69 -6.26 4.36
N LEU A 174 3.40 -7.15 5.31
CA LEU A 174 2.46 -8.25 5.11
C LEU A 174 1.02 -7.73 4.88
N CYS A 175 0.60 -6.69 5.62
CA CYS A 175 -0.68 -6.04 5.40
C CYS A 175 -0.79 -5.47 3.97
N PHE A 176 0.26 -4.85 3.42
CA PHE A 176 0.26 -4.38 2.02
C PHE A 176 0.05 -5.51 1.01
N VAL A 177 0.75 -6.64 1.15
CA VAL A 177 0.55 -7.79 0.25
C VAL A 177 -0.90 -8.26 0.29
N VAL A 178 -1.43 -8.43 1.50
CA VAL A 178 -2.79 -8.94 1.68
C VAL A 178 -3.82 -7.95 1.16
N SER A 179 -3.65 -6.64 1.41
CA SER A 179 -4.53 -5.61 0.86
C SER A 179 -4.53 -5.65 -0.67
N ASP A 180 -3.36 -5.78 -1.28
CA ASP A 180 -3.24 -5.66 -2.74
C ASP A 180 -3.77 -6.89 -3.47
N ILE A 181 -3.63 -8.08 -2.88
CA ILE A 181 -4.33 -9.28 -3.33
C ILE A 181 -5.84 -9.05 -3.29
N ILE A 182 -6.37 -8.55 -2.17
CA ILE A 182 -7.82 -8.28 -2.02
C ILE A 182 -8.27 -7.21 -3.03
N LEU A 183 -7.46 -6.16 -3.25
CA LEU A 183 -7.76 -5.10 -4.21
C LEU A 183 -7.82 -5.65 -5.63
N GLY A 184 -6.84 -6.47 -6.03
CA GLY A 184 -6.84 -7.15 -7.33
C GLY A 184 -8.08 -8.03 -7.53
N VAL A 185 -8.44 -8.83 -6.51
CA VAL A 185 -9.67 -9.64 -6.52
C VAL A 185 -10.92 -8.75 -6.57
N ALA A 186 -10.98 -7.65 -5.82
CA ALA A 186 -12.12 -6.73 -5.81
C ALA A 186 -12.33 -6.07 -7.18
N PHE A 187 -11.25 -5.77 -7.89
CA PHE A 187 -11.32 -5.26 -9.26
C PHE A 187 -11.80 -6.31 -10.27
N LEU A 188 -11.45 -7.59 -10.07
CA LEU A 188 -11.86 -8.68 -10.97
C LEU A 188 -13.31 -9.10 -10.77
N TYR A 189 -13.73 -9.23 -9.51
CA TYR A 189 -15.07 -9.73 -9.17
C TYR A 189 -16.12 -8.62 -8.97
N GLY A 190 -15.70 -7.35 -9.06
CA GLY A 190 -16.58 -6.18 -9.11
C GLY A 190 -17.53 -6.03 -7.90
N GLU A 191 -18.55 -5.19 -8.04
CA GLU A 191 -19.52 -4.82 -6.98
C GLU A 191 -20.30 -6.00 -6.36
N LYS A 192 -20.13 -7.24 -6.85
CA LYS A 192 -20.80 -8.42 -6.30
C LYS A 192 -20.43 -8.68 -4.83
N HIS A 193 -19.23 -8.27 -4.40
CA HIS A 193 -18.75 -8.52 -3.04
C HIS A 193 -18.39 -7.22 -2.31
N ARG A 194 -19.41 -6.58 -1.72
CA ARG A 194 -19.26 -5.34 -0.93
C ARG A 194 -18.28 -5.47 0.25
N PHE A 195 -18.01 -6.69 0.71
CA PHE A 195 -17.06 -6.98 1.79
C PHE A 195 -15.59 -6.86 1.38
N LEU A 196 -15.23 -7.08 0.11
CA LEU A 196 -13.82 -7.04 -0.32
C LEU A 196 -13.22 -5.62 -0.20
N PRO A 197 -13.89 -4.54 -0.65
CA PRO A 197 -13.38 -3.19 -0.44
C PRO A 197 -13.18 -2.81 1.03
N LEU A 198 -14.05 -3.31 1.93
CA LEU A 198 -13.92 -3.08 3.38
C LEU A 198 -12.69 -3.75 3.95
N LEU A 199 -12.52 -5.04 3.66
CA LEU A 199 -11.40 -5.82 4.14
C LEU A 199 -10.08 -5.25 3.62
N ASN A 200 -10.05 -4.85 2.34
CA ASN A 200 -8.92 -4.15 1.75
C ASN A 200 -8.56 -2.89 2.54
N LEU A 201 -9.52 -1.97 2.73
CA LEU A 201 -9.26 -0.72 3.45
C LEU A 201 -8.79 -0.99 4.88
N LEU A 202 -9.43 -1.91 5.59
CA LEU A 202 -9.06 -2.23 6.97
C LEU A 202 -7.62 -2.73 7.07
N ILE A 203 -7.24 -3.70 6.24
CA ILE A 203 -5.90 -4.30 6.26
C ILE A 203 -4.85 -3.27 5.82
N TYR A 204 -5.14 -2.54 4.74
CA TYR A 204 -4.27 -1.49 4.21
C TYR A 204 -3.96 -0.43 5.28
N TYR A 205 -4.99 0.14 5.91
CA TYR A 205 -4.81 1.19 6.92
C TYR A 205 -4.16 0.65 8.21
N ILE A 206 -4.34 -0.61 8.58
CA ILE A 206 -3.54 -1.21 9.66
C ILE A 206 -2.06 -1.24 9.26
N GLY A 207 -1.74 -1.66 8.03
CA GLY A 207 -0.38 -1.68 7.52
C GLY A 207 0.30 -0.30 7.53
N GLN A 208 -0.40 0.72 7.02
CA GLN A 208 0.07 2.10 7.02
C GLN A 208 0.35 2.62 8.44
N LEU A 209 -0.55 2.32 9.38
CA LEU A 209 -0.37 2.72 10.77
C LEU A 209 0.84 2.04 11.40
N CYS A 210 1.09 0.76 11.14
CA CYS A 210 2.27 0.05 11.64
C CYS A 210 3.58 0.71 11.15
N LEU A 211 3.67 1.07 9.88
CA LEU A 211 4.84 1.75 9.32
C LEU A 211 4.99 3.18 9.87
N ALA A 212 3.89 3.91 10.04
CA ALA A 212 3.92 5.26 10.64
C ALA A 212 4.36 5.22 12.11
N LEU A 213 3.87 4.24 12.89
CA LEU A 213 4.23 4.07 14.30
C LEU A 213 5.68 3.62 14.48
N PHE A 214 6.25 2.93 13.49
CA PHE A 214 7.65 2.52 13.55
C PHE A 214 8.60 3.73 13.67
N LEU A 215 8.27 4.87 13.06
CA LEU A 215 9.10 6.07 13.11
C LEU A 215 9.26 6.66 14.52
N PHE A 216 8.46 6.26 15.51
CA PHE A 216 8.61 6.69 16.89
C PHE A 216 9.65 5.88 17.69
N LYS A 217 10.21 4.81 17.12
CA LYS A 217 11.28 4.01 17.73
C LYS A 217 12.66 4.55 17.34
#